data_AF-A0A9C9ERP5-F1
#
_entry.id   AF-A0A9C9ERP5-F1
#
_cell.length_a   1.000
_cell.length_b   1.000
_cell.length_c   1.000
_cell.angle_alpha   90.00
_cell.angle_beta   90.00
_cell.angle_gamma   90.00
#
_symmetry.space_group_name_H-M   'P 1'
#
loop_
_entity.id
_entity.type
_entity.pdbx_description
1 polymer ?
#
loop_
_entity_poly.entity_id
_entity_poly.type
_entity_poly.pdbx_seq_one_letter_code
_entity_poly.pdbx_strand_id
1 'polypeptide(L)'
;FPISVVNTFGKPLCLFGGGYLRLFPYRLIRKMAHKVLGEHRPVIFYIHPREVDPEHPRMQMPLLRRFKSYVNLTTTEPKLRNILRDFEITSFEDFIRRDLGERVGE
;
A
#
# COMPACT_ATOMS: atom_id res chain seq x y z
N PHE A 1 3.79 -12.56 -4.11
CA PHE A 1 4.74 -11.42 -4.06
C PHE A 1 4.96 -10.97 -2.62
N PRO A 2 6.17 -10.56 -2.24
CA PRO A 2 6.44 -10.00 -0.92
C PRO A 2 5.81 -8.61 -0.77
N ILE A 3 5.54 -8.21 0.47
CA ILE A 3 5.07 -6.85 0.78
C ILE A 3 6.14 -5.83 0.42
N SER A 4 5.76 -4.75 -0.25
CA SER A 4 6.71 -3.67 -0.57
C SER A 4 7.16 -2.96 0.70
N VAL A 5 8.46 -2.76 0.82
CA VAL A 5 9.11 -2.04 1.92
C VAL A 5 10.11 -1.04 1.39
N VAL A 6 10.22 0.09 2.08
CA VAL A 6 11.25 1.09 1.85
C VAL A 6 12.27 1.03 2.97
N ASN A 7 13.55 0.98 2.61
CA ASN A 7 14.60 1.14 3.61
C ASN A 7 14.66 2.61 4.06
N THR A 8 14.35 2.86 5.33
CA THR A 8 14.32 4.18 5.97
C THR A 8 15.07 4.10 7.30
N PHE A 9 16.07 4.96 7.52
CA PHE A 9 16.91 4.93 8.73
C PHE A 9 17.51 3.54 9.04
N GLY A 10 17.92 2.80 8.00
CA GLY A 10 18.51 1.47 8.14
C GLY A 10 17.52 0.36 8.53
N LYS A 11 16.21 0.62 8.49
CA LYS A 11 15.17 -0.37 8.77
C LYS A 11 14.15 -0.45 7.63
N PRO A 12 13.63 -1.66 7.32
CA PRO A 12 12.54 -1.80 6.38
C PRO A 12 11.24 -1.24 6.99
N LEU A 13 10.64 -0.28 6.31
CA LEU A 13 9.37 0.33 6.69
C LEU A 13 8.30 -0.01 5.65
N CYS A 14 7.17 -0.55 6.09
CA CYS A 14 6.00 -0.76 5.25
C CYS A 14 5.09 0.48 5.29
N LEU A 15 4.70 0.98 4.12
CA LEU A 15 3.84 2.16 3.97
C LEU A 15 2.61 1.91 3.08
N PHE A 16 2.59 0.77 2.39
CA PHE A 16 1.73 0.56 1.23
C PHE A 16 0.48 -0.26 1.54
N GLY A 17 0.11 -0.41 2.80
CA GLY A 17 -1.16 -1.04 3.14
C GLY A 17 -1.47 -1.09 4.62
N GLY A 18 -2.64 -1.64 4.93
CA GLY A 18 -3.06 -1.89 6.30
C GLY A 18 -3.09 -0.64 7.17
N GLY A 19 -2.70 -0.81 8.43
CA GLY A 19 -2.61 0.28 9.40
C GLY A 19 -1.65 1.40 8.97
N TYR A 20 -0.58 1.09 8.25
CA TYR A 20 0.40 2.08 7.81
C TYR A 20 -0.18 3.02 6.76
N LEU A 21 -0.94 2.49 5.80
CA LEU A 21 -1.64 3.30 4.80
C LEU A 21 -2.61 4.28 5.46
N ARG A 22 -3.28 3.88 6.55
CA ARG A 22 -4.17 4.75 7.34
C ARG A 22 -3.40 5.80 8.14
N LEU A 23 -2.32 5.40 8.80
CA LEU A 23 -1.53 6.26 9.68
C LEU A 23 -0.80 7.36 8.91
N PHE A 24 -0.16 7.04 7.79
CA PHE A 24 0.71 7.98 7.09
C PHE A 24 -0.03 8.88 6.11
N PRO A 25 0.45 10.13 5.92
CA PRO A 25 -0.13 11.05 4.94
C PRO A 25 0.18 10.61 3.51
N TYR A 26 -0.76 10.85 2.59
CA TYR A 26 -0.63 10.43 1.18
C TYR A 26 0.64 10.94 0.50
N ARG A 27 1.02 12.20 0.76
CA ARG A 27 2.24 12.80 0.20
C ARG A 27 3.50 11.98 0.52
N LEU A 28 3.59 11.46 1.75
CA LEU A 28 4.71 10.60 2.16
C LEU A 28 4.64 9.25 1.46
N ILE A 29 3.46 8.62 1.43
CA ILE A 29 3.24 7.34 0.73
C ILE A 29 3.65 7.45 -0.73
N ARG A 30 3.20 8.51 -1.42
CA ARG A 30 3.54 8.79 -2.83
C ARG A 30 5.04 8.97 -3.03
N LYS A 31 5.70 9.79 -2.21
CA LYS A 31 7.16 9.98 -2.26
C LYS A 31 7.90 8.65 -2.11
N MET A 32 7.45 7.82 -1.18
CA MET A 32 8.09 6.54 -0.88
C MET A 32 7.81 5.49 -1.97
N ALA A 33 6.64 5.52 -2.60
CA ALA A 33 6.35 4.69 -3.76
C ALA A 33 7.27 5.05 -4.94
N HIS A 34 7.44 6.33 -5.27
CA HIS A 34 8.39 6.76 -6.30
C HIS A 34 9.83 6.35 -5.98
N LYS A 35 10.24 6.38 -4.69
CA LYS A 35 11.56 5.87 -4.29
C LYS A 35 11.73 4.39 -4.63
N VAL A 36 10.76 3.53 -4.29
CA VAL A 36 10.82 2.09 -4.63
C VAL A 36 10.83 1.87 -6.15
N LEU A 37 10.02 2.61 -6.89
CA LEU A 37 9.99 2.53 -8.35
C LEU A 37 11.34 2.92 -8.97
N GLY A 38 12.01 3.94 -8.42
CA GLY A 38 13.38 4.32 -8.83
C GLY A 38 14.45 3.28 -8.51
N GLU A 39 14.16 2.33 -7.62
CA GLU A 39 15.00 1.15 -7.38
C GLU A 39 14.69 -0.01 -8.35
N HIS A 40 13.92 0.24 -9.42
CA HIS A 40 13.45 -0.75 -10.40
C HIS A 40 12.66 -1.91 -9.76
N ARG A 41 11.95 -1.62 -8.66
CA ARG A 41 11.14 -2.60 -7.94
C ARG A 41 9.66 -2.22 -8.05
N PRO A 42 8.76 -3.18 -8.31
CA PRO A 42 7.33 -2.89 -8.29
C PRO A 42 6.85 -2.54 -6.88
N VAL A 43 5.85 -1.67 -6.81
CA VAL A 43 5.17 -1.30 -5.55
C VAL A 43 3.85 -2.03 -5.47
N ILE A 44 3.64 -2.72 -4.36
CA ILE A 44 2.40 -3.45 -4.07
C ILE A 44 1.65 -2.70 -2.99
N PHE A 45 0.49 -2.19 -3.37
CA PHE A 45 -0.49 -1.68 -2.43
C PHE A 45 -1.47 -2.80 -2.05
N TYR A 46 -1.79 -2.91 -0.76
CA TYR A 46 -2.81 -3.85 -0.29
C TYR A 46 -3.73 -3.17 0.71
N ILE A 47 -5.01 -3.53 0.63
CA ILE A 47 -6.06 -3.01 1.50
C ILE A 47 -6.98 -4.16 1.90
N HIS A 48 -7.63 -4.04 3.05
CA HIS A 48 -8.71 -4.94 3.43
C HIS A 48 -10.06 -4.32 3.04
N PRO A 49 -11.10 -5.10 2.69
CA PRO A 49 -12.42 -4.55 2.38
C PRO A 49 -12.98 -3.62 3.47
N ARG A 50 -12.77 -3.97 4.74
CA ARG A 50 -13.14 -3.11 5.90
C ARG A 50 -12.47 -1.73 5.91
N GLU A 51 -11.41 -1.51 5.14
CA GLU A 51 -10.69 -0.24 5.14
C GLU A 51 -11.34 0.79 4.23
N VAL A 52 -12.18 0.35 3.27
CA VAL A 52 -12.98 1.21 2.39
C VAL A 52 -14.45 1.29 2.83
N ASP A 53 -14.81 0.63 3.91
CA ASP A 53 -16.14 0.70 4.55
C ASP A 53 -16.00 1.23 5.98
N PRO A 54 -15.84 2.55 6.21
CA PRO A 54 -15.59 3.11 7.54
C PRO A 54 -16.77 2.95 8.52
N GLU A 55 -17.97 2.68 7.99
CA GLU A 55 -19.23 2.57 8.74
C GLU A 55 -19.53 1.12 9.18
N HIS A 56 -18.66 0.16 8.86
CA HIS A 56 -18.81 -1.22 9.31
C HIS A 56 -18.98 -1.28 10.86
N PRO A 57 -19.68 -2.30 11.40
CA PRO A 57 -19.84 -2.47 12.85
C PRO A 57 -18.50 -2.48 13.61
N ARG A 58 -18.44 -1.80 14.76
CA ARG A 58 -17.23 -1.72 15.59
C ARG A 58 -17.31 -2.71 16.75
N MET A 59 -16.24 -3.47 16.94
CA MET A 59 -16.14 -4.42 18.05
C MET A 59 -15.61 -3.72 19.31
N GLN A 60 -16.11 -4.14 20.47
CA GLN A 60 -15.54 -3.73 21.75
C GLN A 60 -14.17 -4.39 21.94
N MET A 61 -13.14 -3.60 22.23
CA MET A 61 -11.78 -4.07 22.40
C MET A 61 -10.93 -3.06 23.19
N PRO A 62 -9.79 -3.48 23.77
CA PRO A 62 -8.87 -2.58 24.45
C PRO A 62 -8.43 -1.41 23.55
N LEU A 63 -8.19 -0.24 24.16
CA LEU A 63 -7.89 1.02 23.46
C LEU A 63 -6.82 0.90 22.37
N LEU A 64 -5.72 0.18 22.66
CA LEU A 64 -4.64 0.01 21.70
C LEU A 64 -5.05 -0.81 20.46
N ARG A 65 -5.85 -1.87 20.65
CA ARG A 65 -6.40 -2.65 19.52
C ARG A 65 -7.41 -1.83 18.74
N ARG A 66 -8.24 -1.06 19.44
CA ARG A 66 -9.24 -0.16 18.84
C ARG A 66 -8.55 0.88 17.96
N PHE A 67 -7.47 1.49 18.46
CA PHE A 67 -6.67 2.44 17.70
C PHE A 67 -6.10 1.82 16.42
N LYS A 68 -5.38 0.69 16.52
CA LYS A 68 -4.79 0.01 15.34
C LYS A 68 -5.85 -0.38 14.30
N SER A 69 -7.04 -0.77 14.76
CA SER A 69 -8.13 -1.18 13.89
C SER A 69 -8.76 0.02 13.18
N TYR A 70 -9.05 1.10 13.90
CA TYR A 70 -9.98 2.13 13.42
C TYR A 70 -9.36 3.52 13.16
N VAL A 71 -8.07 3.72 13.46
CA VAL A 71 -7.39 5.00 13.18
C VAL A 71 -7.50 5.35 11.69
N ASN A 72 -7.94 6.58 11.41
CA ASN A 72 -7.98 7.17 10.06
C ASN A 72 -8.65 6.32 8.97
N LEU A 73 -9.66 5.50 9.31
CA LEU A 73 -10.36 4.64 8.34
C LEU A 73 -10.91 5.43 7.13
N THR A 74 -11.51 6.59 7.38
CA THR A 74 -12.09 7.47 6.35
C THR A 74 -11.06 8.01 5.35
N THR A 75 -9.76 7.88 5.64
CA THR A 75 -8.70 8.34 4.74
C THR A 75 -8.29 7.32 3.69
N THR A 76 -8.65 6.03 3.87
CA THR A 76 -8.20 4.96 2.97
C THR A 76 -8.76 5.11 1.57
N GLU A 77 -10.08 5.32 1.43
CA GLU A 77 -10.71 5.41 0.11
C GLU A 77 -10.19 6.61 -0.71
N PRO A 78 -10.09 7.85 -0.17
CA PRO A 78 -9.46 8.95 -0.89
C PRO A 78 -8.00 8.67 -1.29
N LYS A 79 -7.22 8.01 -0.41
CA LYS A 79 -5.84 7.60 -0.72
C LYS A 79 -5.81 6.60 -1.86
N LEU A 80 -6.68 5.59 -1.85
CA LEU A 80 -6.78 4.59 -2.91
C LEU A 80 -7.11 5.24 -4.25
N ARG A 81 -8.10 6.16 -4.28
CA ARG A 81 -8.44 6.92 -5.50
C ARG A 81 -7.25 7.70 -6.04
N ASN A 82 -6.47 8.34 -5.16
CA ASN A 82 -5.25 9.04 -5.57
C ASN A 82 -4.17 8.07 -6.08
N ILE A 83 -3.99 6.92 -5.45
CA ILE A 83 -3.03 5.89 -5.90
C ILE A 83 -3.38 5.43 -7.32
N LEU A 84 -4.65 5.08 -7.55
CA LEU A 84 -5.12 4.63 -8.87
C LEU A 84 -5.00 5.71 -9.96
N ARG A 85 -4.98 6.99 -9.58
CA ARG A 85 -4.81 8.10 -10.51
C ARG A 85 -3.34 8.43 -10.78
N ASP A 86 -2.51 8.41 -9.74
CA ASP A 86 -1.15 8.95 -9.79
C ASP A 86 -0.11 7.90 -10.25
N PHE A 87 -0.47 6.62 -10.35
CA PHE A 87 0.43 5.52 -10.73
C PHE A 87 -0.17 4.65 -11.84
N GLU A 88 0.71 4.08 -12.68
CA GLU A 88 0.32 2.99 -13.58
C GLU A 88 0.08 1.73 -12.76
N ILE A 89 -1.07 1.10 -12.95
CA ILE A 89 -1.48 -0.11 -12.25
C ILE A 89 -1.55 -1.25 -13.25
N THR A 90 -1.04 -2.40 -12.85
CA THR A 90 -1.11 -3.63 -13.62
C THR A 90 -1.56 -4.78 -12.72
N SER A 91 -1.99 -5.87 -13.33
CA SER A 91 -2.28 -7.11 -12.62
C SER A 91 -0.98 -7.86 -12.30
N PHE A 92 -1.02 -8.73 -11.29
CA PHE A 92 0.11 -9.63 -11.04
C PHE A 92 0.38 -10.56 -12.23
N GLU A 93 -0.66 -11.01 -12.93
CA GLU A 93 -0.53 -11.86 -14.11
C GLU A 93 0.24 -11.15 -15.23
N ASP A 94 -0.19 -9.94 -15.58
CA ASP A 94 0.42 -9.16 -16.65
C ASP A 94 1.86 -8.77 -16.29
N PHE A 95 2.11 -8.43 -15.02
CA PHE A 95 3.46 -8.15 -14.53
C PHE A 95 4.39 -9.36 -14.72
N ILE A 96 3.96 -10.56 -14.31
CA ILE A 96 4.74 -11.79 -14.47
C ILE A 96 4.97 -12.10 -15.95
N ARG A 97 3.93 -11.97 -16.78
CA ARG A 97 4.03 -12.23 -18.23
C ARG A 97 5.06 -11.31 -18.89
N ARG A 98 5.08 -10.02 -18.53
CA ARG A 98 6.06 -9.04 -19.03
C ARG A 98 7.47 -9.34 -18.54
N ASP A 99 7.67 -9.55 -17.24
CA ASP A 99 8.99 -9.85 -16.65
C ASP A 99 9.59 -11.17 -17.19
N LEU A 100 8.78 -12.20 -17.41
CA LEU A 100 9.23 -13.43 -18.07
C LEU A 100 9.52 -13.23 -19.56
N GLY A 101 8.72 -12.41 -20.26
CA GLY A 101 8.95 -12.08 -21.67
C GLY A 101 10.24 -11.30 -21.91
N GLU A 102 10.56 -10.36 -21.01
CA GLU A 102 11.83 -9.60 -21.03
C GLU A 102 13.04 -10.51 -20.77
N ARG A 103 12.94 -11.47 -19.85
CA ARG A 103 14.05 -12.41 -19.54
C ARG A 103 14.33 -13.47 -20.58
N VAL A 104 13.35 -13.80 -21.45
CA VAL A 104 13.53 -14.78 -22.55
C VAL A 104 14.01 -14.09 -23.83
N GLY A 105 13.89 -12.76 -23.91
CA GLY A 105 14.38 -11.95 -25.03
C GLY A 105 15.83 -11.48 -24.90
N GLU A 106 16.50 -11.77 -23.79
CA GLU A 106 17.95 -11.60 -23.55
C GLU A 106 18.72 -12.91 -23.78
#